data_AF-B8CH08-F1
#
_entry.id   AF-B8CH08-F1
#
_cell.length_a   1.000
_cell.length_b   1.000
_cell.length_c   1.000
_cell.angle_alpha   90.00
_cell.angle_beta   90.00
_cell.angle_gamma   90.00
#
_symmetry.space_group_name_H-M   'P 1'
#
loop_
_entity.id
_entity.type
_entity.pdbx_description
1 polymer ?
#
loop_
_entity_poly.entity_id
_entity_poly.type
_entity_poly.pdbx_seq_one_letter_code
_entity_poly.pdbx_strand_id
1 'polypeptide(L)' 'MPEPRITISSNPTTCLQRFEFPLNGQTFNAIGIT' A
#
# COMPACT_ATOMS: atom_id res chain seq x y z
N MET A 1 -9.77 0.67 -15.92
CA MET A 1 -9.68 0.15 -14.54
C MET A 1 -8.53 0.88 -13.86
N PRO A 2 -8.68 1.40 -12.63
CA PRO A 2 -7.55 1.96 -11.91
C PRO A 2 -6.58 0.83 -11.56
N GLU A 3 -5.27 1.09 -11.56
CA GLU A 3 -4.26 0.07 -11.30
C GLU A 3 -3.93 -0.03 -9.81
N PRO A 4 -3.57 -1.22 -9.31
CA PRO A 4 -3.07 -1.37 -7.96
C PRO A 4 -1.73 -0.63 -7.80
N ARG A 5 -1.56 0.02 -6.65
CA ARG A 5 -0.36 0.78 -6.29
C ARG A 5 0.27 0.20 -5.03
N ILE A 6 1.58 0.09 -5.03
CA ILE A 6 2.37 -0.25 -3.84
C ILE A 6 3.34 0.89 -3.56
N THR A 7 3.42 1.34 -2.31
CA THR A 7 4.41 2.33 -1.88
C THR A 7 5.17 1.76 -0.69
N ILE A 8 6.48 1.67 -0.81
CA ILE A 8 7.37 1.14 0.22
C ILE A 8 8.23 2.28 0.75
N SER A 9 8.25 2.45 2.07
CA SER A 9 9.15 3.37 2.75
C SER A 9 9.88 2.59 3.83
N SER A 10 11.20 2.49 3.72
CA SER A 10 12.03 1.77 4.67
C SER A 10 13.06 2.71 5.28
N ASN A 11 13.24 2.61 6.60
CA ASN A 11 14.39 3.14 7.31
C ASN A 11 15.17 1.95 7.94
N PRO A 12 16.36 2.18 8.54
CA PRO A 12 17.17 1.10 9.09
C PRO A 12 16.48 0.25 10.18
N THR A 13 15.42 0.75 10.79
CA THR A 13 14.74 0.13 11.95
C THR A 13 13.34 -0.41 11.60
N THR A 14 12.72 0.08 10.53
CA THR A 14 11.34 -0.25 10.16
C THR A 14 11.12 -0.21 8.66
N CYS A 15 10.29 -1.11 8.16
CA CYS A 15 9.76 -1.10 6.80
C CYS A 15 8.24 -0.89 6.82
N LEU A 16 7.79 0.17 6.16
CA LEU A 16 6.38 0.49 5.93
C LEU A 16 6.00 0.15 4.49
N GLN A 17 4.97 -0.67 4.33
CA GLN A 17 4.44 -1.04 3.02
C GLN A 17 2.97 -0.63 2.94
N ARG A 18 2.63 0.25 1.99
CA ARG A 18 1.24 0.64 1.71
C ARG A 18 0.77 -0.01 0.42
N PHE A 19 -0.36 -0.70 0.50
CA PHE A 19 -1.04 -1.31 -0.64
C PHE A 19 -2.35 -0.57 -0.90
N GLU A 20 -2.50 -0.08 -2.13
CA GLU A 20 -3.68 0.60 -2.63
C GLU A 20 -4.30 -0.24 -3.73
N PHE A 21 -5.50 -0.77 -3.48
CA PHE A 21 -6.21 -1.61 -4.43
C PHE A 21 -7.57 -1.00 -4.80
N PRO A 22 -7.79 -0.63 -6.07
CA PRO A 22 -9.09 -0.19 -6.56
C PRO A 22 -10.02 -1.39 -6.80
N LEU A 23 -11.15 -1.46 -6.11
CA LEU A 23 -12.19 -2.48 -6.29
C LEU A 23 -13.56 -1.81 -6.36
N ASN A 24 -14.27 -2.03 -7.47
CA ASN A 24 -15.65 -1.56 -7.68
C ASN A 24 -15.87 -0.06 -7.42
N GLY A 25 -14.92 0.79 -7.81
CA GLY A 25 -15.00 2.24 -7.63
C GLY A 25 -14.62 2.73 -6.22
N GLN A 26 -14.19 1.83 -5.32
CA GLN A 26 -13.64 2.15 -4.01
C GLN A 26 -12.15 1.81 -3.94
N THR A 27 -11.40 2.55 -3.13
CA THR A 27 -9.96 2.30 -2.90
C THR A 27 -9.74 1.67 -1.54
N PHE A 28 -9.17 0.47 -1.52
CA PHE A 28 -8.77 -0.24 -0.32
C PHE A 28 -7.33 0.08 0.02
N ASN A 29 -7.06 0.36 1.30
CA ASN A 29 -5.74 0.71 1.81
C ASN A 29 -5.33 -0.28 2.91
N ALA A 30 -4.19 -0.94 2.74
CA ALA A 30 -3.57 -1.76 3.78
C ALA A 30 -2.15 -1.26 4.08
N ILE A 31 -1.78 -1.25 5.36
CA ILE A 31 -0.44 -0.85 5.82
C ILE A 31 0.19 -2.04 6.54
N GLY A 32 1.31 -2.53 6.01
CA GLY A 32 2.20 -3.46 6.68
C GLY A 32 3.35 -2.73 7.35
N ILE A 33 3.74 -3.18 8.55
CA ILE A 33 4.89 -2.69 9.30
C ILE A 33 5.73 -3.90 9.68
N THR A 34 7.04 -3.84 9.41
CA THR A 34 8.02 -4.89 9.77
C THR A 34 9.25 -4.26 10.39
#